data_AF-A0A962XB54-F1
#
_entry.id   AF-A0A962XB54-F1
#
_cell.length_a   1.000
_cell.length_b   1.000
_cell.length_c   1.000
_cell.angle_alpha   90.00
_cell.angle_beta   90.00
_cell.angle_gamma   90.00
#
_symmetry.space_group_name_H-M   'P 1'
#
loop_
_entity.id
_entity.type
_entity.pdbx_description
1 polymer ?
#
loop_
_entity_poly.entity_id
_entity_poly.type
_entity_poly.pdbx_seq_one_letter_code
_entity_poly.pdbx_strand_id
1 'polypeptide(L)'
;MDLLSFDAEPLFFDSPPTDEVAQLLEKAAQNYGNEQAETDLQRAYHLAPDHLMVLVALFRHYVYQQRFLEALAISQQAREVIRQSLDLPHDWRNLSEAYLSGGDKSMVMVRCYLFCLKGEAYLYARLGELEKATAILEKIIEIDGQDHLGAVALLAVVNGQEHMQTSL
;
A
#
# COMPACT_ATOMS: atom_id res chain seq x y z
N MET A 1 -10.97 -5.08 -22.31
CA MET A 1 -10.60 -3.84 -21.60
C MET A 1 -9.72 -4.29 -20.46
N ASP A 2 -8.45 -3.89 -20.46
CA ASP A 2 -7.52 -4.23 -19.39
C ASP A 2 -7.65 -3.17 -18.29
N LEU A 3 -8.16 -3.57 -17.12
CA LEU A 3 -8.52 -2.66 -16.03
C LEU A 3 -7.30 -2.21 -15.22
N LEU A 4 -6.18 -2.90 -15.36
CA LEU A 4 -4.96 -2.65 -14.61
C LEU A 4 -3.81 -2.16 -15.49
N SER A 5 -4.08 -1.80 -16.75
CA SER A 5 -3.08 -1.22 -17.63
C SER A 5 -2.50 0.07 -17.03
N PHE A 6 -1.17 0.16 -17.00
CA PHE A 6 -0.46 1.32 -16.45
C PHE A 6 -0.27 2.38 -17.54
N ASP A 7 -1.31 3.18 -17.78
CA ASP A 7 -1.07 4.54 -18.25
C ASP A 7 -0.55 5.34 -17.05
N ALA A 8 0.52 6.12 -17.25
CA ALA A 8 1.22 6.88 -16.21
C ALA A 8 0.39 8.08 -15.72
N GLU A 9 -0.82 7.83 -15.25
CA GLU A 9 -1.59 8.81 -14.50
C GLU A 9 -0.87 9.12 -13.19
N PRO A 10 -0.78 10.39 -12.79
CA PRO A 10 -0.24 10.75 -11.49
C PRO A 10 -0.98 9.96 -10.41
N LEU A 11 -0.24 9.21 -9.59
CA LEU A 11 -0.71 8.44 -8.43
C LEU A 11 -1.33 9.32 -7.32
N PHE A 12 -1.71 10.56 -7.63
CA PHE A 12 -2.06 11.58 -6.66
C PHE A 12 -3.50 12.00 -6.87
N PHE A 13 -4.30 11.52 -5.93
CA PHE A 13 -5.73 11.70 -5.71
C PHE A 13 -6.23 13.08 -6.14
N ASP A 14 -7.43 13.13 -6.73
CA ASP A 14 -8.09 14.34 -7.25
C ASP A 14 -8.36 15.43 -6.19
N SER A 15 -7.96 15.21 -4.94
CA SER A 15 -8.06 16.15 -3.82
C SER A 15 -6.66 16.48 -3.29
N PRO A 16 -6.12 17.67 -3.60
CA PRO A 16 -4.85 18.10 -3.03
C PRO A 16 -4.98 18.36 -1.52
N PRO A 17 -3.90 18.16 -0.74
CA PRO A 17 -3.89 18.52 0.67
C PRO A 17 -3.94 20.04 0.84
N THR A 18 -4.20 20.50 2.07
CA THR A 18 -4.03 21.92 2.40
C THR A 18 -2.58 22.37 2.18
N ASP A 19 -2.37 23.67 1.94
CA ASP A 19 -1.03 24.23 1.76
C ASP A 19 -0.08 23.94 2.94
N GLU A 20 -0.60 23.94 4.17
CA GLU A 20 0.22 23.61 5.36
C GLU A 20 0.69 22.16 5.31
N VAL A 21 -0.20 21.22 4.98
CA VAL A 21 0.15 19.80 4.86
C VAL A 21 1.11 19.59 3.69
N ALA A 22 0.90 20.25 2.54
CA ALA A 22 1.80 20.18 1.40
C ALA A 22 3.23 20.65 1.76
N GLN A 23 3.35 21.77 2.47
CA GLN A 23 4.65 22.29 2.91
C GLN A 23 5.35 21.36 3.90
N LEU A 24 4.60 20.70 4.80
CA LEU A 24 5.17 19.71 5.72
C LEU A 24 5.71 18.49 4.97
N LEU A 25 4.97 17.97 3.99
CA LEU A 25 5.42 16.87 3.14
C LEU A 25 6.68 17.23 2.34
N GLU A 26 6.74 18.46 1.81
CA GLU A 26 7.92 18.95 1.10
C GLU A 26 9.14 19.05 2.01
N LYS A 27 8.99 19.65 3.21
CA LYS A 27 10.08 19.74 4.20
C LYS A 27 10.58 18.36 4.62
N ALA A 28 9.67 17.42 4.86
CA ALA A 28 10.03 16.05 5.19
C ALA A 28 10.85 15.39 4.08
N ALA A 29 10.49 15.61 2.81
CA ALA A 29 11.23 15.08 1.67
C ALA A 29 12.64 15.71 1.55
N GLN A 30 12.76 17.02 1.78
CA GLN A 30 14.05 17.73 1.76
C GLN A 30 14.98 17.29 2.90
N ASN A 31 14.42 16.96 4.06
CA ASN A 31 15.16 16.53 5.24
C ASN A 31 15.28 15.00 5.37
N TYR A 32 15.06 14.26 4.29
CA TYR A 32 15.05 12.80 4.32
C TYR A 32 16.34 12.22 4.94
N GLY A 33 16.18 11.28 5.88
CA GLY A 33 17.28 10.69 6.65
C GLY A 33 17.68 11.47 7.91
N ASN A 34 17.06 12.63 8.16
CA ASN A 34 17.17 13.37 9.42
C ASN A 34 15.93 13.12 10.32
N GLU A 35 16.09 13.20 11.64
CA GLU A 35 14.99 13.14 12.62
C GLU A 35 13.89 14.18 12.35
N GLN A 36 14.26 15.33 11.76
CA GLN A 36 13.32 16.38 11.39
C GLN A 36 12.28 15.89 10.37
N ALA A 37 12.64 14.95 9.47
CA ALA A 37 11.69 14.42 8.50
C ALA A 37 10.54 13.66 9.15
N GLU A 38 10.80 12.87 10.19
CA GLU A 38 9.72 12.18 10.91
C GLU A 38 8.80 13.17 11.62
N THR A 39 9.39 14.21 12.23
CA THR A 39 8.63 15.25 12.94
C THR A 39 7.65 15.97 12.00
N ASP A 40 8.12 16.36 10.81
CA ASP A 40 7.27 17.04 9.83
C ASP A 40 6.17 16.12 9.28
N LEU A 41 6.47 14.83 9.06
CA LEU A 41 5.48 13.83 8.65
C LEU A 41 4.42 13.58 9.72
N GLN A 42 4.82 13.48 10.99
CA GLN A 42 3.90 13.32 12.11
C GLN A 42 2.98 14.53 12.27
N ARG A 43 3.49 15.74 12.04
CA ARG A 43 2.65 16.94 12.03
C ARG A 43 1.67 16.94 10.87
N ALA A 44 2.10 16.55 9.67
CA ALA A 44 1.20 16.40 8.52
C ALA A 44 0.09 15.37 8.80
N TYR A 45 0.45 14.26 9.45
CA TYR A 45 -0.48 13.21 9.86
C TYR A 45 -1.47 13.68 10.91
N HIS A 46 -1.05 14.49 11.88
CA HIS A 46 -1.99 15.07 12.84
C HIS A 46 -3.03 15.99 12.17
N LEU A 47 -2.61 16.76 11.16
CA LEU A 47 -3.50 17.68 10.43
C LEU A 47 -4.42 16.96 9.44
N ALA A 48 -3.97 15.86 8.84
CA ALA A 48 -4.69 15.16 7.79
C ALA A 48 -4.43 13.64 7.86
N PRO A 49 -4.95 12.94 8.88
CA PRO A 49 -4.60 11.55 9.16
C PRO A 49 -5.06 10.58 8.07
N ASP A 50 -6.16 10.88 7.39
CA ASP A 50 -6.72 10.03 6.33
C ASP A 50 -6.31 10.48 4.93
N HIS A 51 -5.43 11.49 4.82
CA HIS A 51 -4.99 11.97 3.52
C HIS A 51 -3.94 11.04 2.93
N LEU A 52 -4.27 10.40 1.80
CA LEU A 52 -3.45 9.33 1.24
C LEU A 52 -2.02 9.76 0.85
N MET A 53 -1.79 11.02 0.45
CA MET A 53 -0.40 11.51 0.26
C MET A 53 0.42 11.48 1.56
N VAL A 54 -0.20 11.77 2.70
CA VAL A 54 0.47 11.76 4.02
C VAL A 54 0.78 10.33 4.43
N LEU A 55 -0.21 9.44 4.28
CA LEU A 55 -0.05 8.01 4.58
C LEU A 55 1.03 7.38 3.69
N VAL A 56 1.06 7.68 2.39
CA VAL A 56 2.11 7.19 1.47
C VAL A 56 3.49 7.71 1.86
N ALA A 57 3.61 8.98 2.28
CA ALA A 57 4.88 9.54 2.71
C ALA A 57 5.41 8.88 4.00
N LEU A 58 4.54 8.69 5.00
CA LEU A 58 4.86 7.96 6.24
C LEU A 58 5.24 6.50 5.96
N PHE A 59 4.48 5.81 5.12
CA PHE A 59 4.79 4.43 4.72
C PHE A 59 6.20 4.31 4.16
N ARG A 60 6.57 5.16 3.19
CA ARG A 60 7.91 5.16 2.58
C ARG A 60 8.99 5.44 3.61
N HIS A 61 8.76 6.43 4.48
CA HIS A 61 9.69 6.78 5.55
C HIS A 61 9.97 5.58 6.47
N TYR A 62 8.95 4.85 6.91
CA TYR A 62 9.12 3.68 7.77
C TYR A 62 9.74 2.48 7.05
N VAL A 63 9.34 2.21 5.80
CA VAL A 63 9.93 1.12 5.00
C VAL A 63 11.43 1.31 4.82
N TYR A 64 11.87 2.52 4.48
CA TYR A 64 13.29 2.76 4.25
C TYR A 64 14.14 2.68 5.53
N GLN A 65 13.55 2.98 6.69
CA GLN A 65 14.18 2.76 8.00
C GLN A 65 14.01 1.33 8.53
N GLN A 66 13.41 0.43 7.76
CA GLN A 66 13.12 -0.96 8.15
C GLN A 66 12.21 -1.08 9.39
N ARG A 67 11.40 -0.05 9.65
CA ARG A 67 10.39 0.01 10.72
C ARG A 67 9.09 -0.64 10.24
N PHE A 68 9.11 -1.96 10.08
CA PHE A 68 8.07 -2.69 9.36
C PHE A 68 6.71 -2.73 10.08
N LEU A 69 6.69 -2.71 11.41
CA LEU A 69 5.44 -2.69 12.16
C LEU A 69 4.70 -1.35 11.99
N GLU A 70 5.42 -0.24 12.05
CA GLU A 70 4.85 1.09 11.80
C GLU A 70 4.42 1.26 10.33
N ALA A 71 5.23 0.79 9.38
CA ALA A 71 4.84 0.77 7.97
C ALA A 71 3.56 -0.05 7.73
N LEU A 72 3.41 -1.18 8.43
CA LEU A 72 2.24 -2.04 8.31
C LEU A 72 0.98 -1.34 8.80
N ALA A 73 1.05 -0.66 9.95
CA ALA A 73 -0.07 0.11 10.49
C ALA A 73 -0.52 1.22 9.53
N ILE A 74 0.42 1.98 8.96
CA ILE A 74 0.12 3.04 7.98
C ILE A 74 -0.48 2.46 6.69
N SER A 75 0.05 1.34 6.19
CA SER A 75 -0.51 0.68 4.99
C SER A 75 -1.94 0.21 5.21
N GLN A 76 -2.24 -0.37 6.38
CA GLN A 76 -3.58 -0.82 6.73
C GLN A 76 -4.56 0.36 6.85
N GLN A 77 -4.13 1.48 7.41
CA GLN A 77 -4.94 2.71 7.46
C GLN A 77 -5.22 3.25 6.06
N ALA A 78 -4.20 3.36 5.21
CA ALA A 78 -4.39 3.77 3.81
C ALA A 78 -5.36 2.85 3.08
N ARG A 79 -5.23 1.54 3.29
CA ARG A 79 -6.15 0.54 2.73
C ARG A 79 -7.58 0.75 3.20
N GLU A 80 -7.80 1.07 4.48
CA GLU A 80 -9.13 1.32 5.02
C GLU A 80 -9.77 2.60 4.45
N VAL A 81 -9.01 3.70 4.33
CA VAL A 81 -9.47 4.94 3.68
C VAL A 81 -9.92 4.66 2.25
N ILE A 82 -9.11 3.93 1.48
CA ILE A 82 -9.44 3.57 0.10
C ILE A 82 -10.65 2.62 0.07
N ARG A 83 -10.71 1.64 0.98
CA ARG A 83 -11.82 0.68 1.09
C ARG A 83 -13.15 1.39 1.25
N GLN A 84 -13.22 2.35 2.17
CA GLN A 84 -14.42 3.15 2.43
C GLN A 84 -14.81 3.99 1.21
N SER A 85 -13.82 4.60 0.55
CA SER A 85 -14.04 5.44 -0.63
C SER A 85 -14.60 4.66 -1.84
N LEU A 86 -14.28 3.37 -1.93
CA LEU A 86 -14.69 2.48 -3.01
C LEU A 86 -15.84 1.52 -2.64
N ASP A 87 -16.34 1.59 -1.40
CA ASP A 87 -17.32 0.67 -0.83
C ASP A 87 -16.91 -0.82 -0.99
N LEU A 88 -15.64 -1.11 -0.71
CA LEU A 88 -15.09 -2.46 -0.80
C LEU A 88 -15.42 -3.30 0.44
N PRO A 89 -15.49 -4.64 0.31
CA PRO A 89 -15.70 -5.53 1.45
C PRO A 89 -14.62 -5.36 2.51
N HIS A 90 -15.01 -5.54 3.77
CA HIS A 90 -14.09 -5.44 4.92
C HIS A 90 -12.98 -6.51 4.88
N ASP A 91 -13.33 -7.75 4.56
CA ASP A 91 -12.35 -8.81 4.33
C ASP A 91 -11.92 -8.81 2.86
N TRP A 92 -10.63 -8.53 2.64
CA TRP A 92 -10.03 -8.52 1.30
C TRP A 92 -10.14 -9.87 0.58
N ARG A 93 -10.31 -10.97 1.32
CA ARG A 93 -10.54 -12.30 0.73
C ARG A 93 -11.83 -12.38 -0.10
N ASN A 94 -12.80 -11.52 0.21
CA ASN A 94 -14.09 -11.46 -0.48
C ASN A 94 -14.04 -10.57 -1.74
N LEU A 95 -12.90 -10.00 -2.09
CA LEU A 95 -12.75 -9.25 -3.34
C LEU A 95 -12.90 -10.18 -4.54
N SER A 96 -13.44 -9.65 -5.64
CA SER A 96 -13.51 -10.35 -6.92
C SER A 96 -13.33 -9.36 -8.06
N GLU A 97 -12.88 -9.85 -9.21
CA GLU A 97 -12.75 -9.05 -10.43
C GLU A 97 -14.08 -8.34 -10.79
N ALA A 98 -15.21 -9.02 -10.62
CA ALA A 98 -16.55 -8.45 -10.84
C ALA A 98 -16.85 -7.24 -9.93
N TYR A 99 -16.34 -7.24 -8.69
CA TYR A 99 -16.51 -6.12 -7.77
C TYR A 99 -15.68 -4.89 -8.16
N LEU A 100 -14.48 -5.14 -8.69
CA LEU A 100 -13.53 -4.10 -9.08
C LEU A 100 -13.82 -3.52 -10.47
N SER A 101 -14.40 -4.32 -11.37
CA SER A 101 -14.80 -3.93 -12.72
C SER A 101 -16.17 -3.24 -12.80
N GLY A 102 -16.96 -3.27 -11.73
CA GLY A 102 -18.32 -2.74 -11.71
C GLY A 102 -18.43 -1.25 -11.31
N GLY A 103 -19.12 -0.46 -12.14
CA GLY A 103 -19.56 0.92 -11.84
C GLY A 103 -18.51 2.01 -12.12
N ASP A 104 -18.78 3.24 -11.67
CA ASP A 104 -17.90 4.43 -11.83
C ASP A 104 -16.75 4.45 -10.80
N LYS A 105 -16.18 3.30 -10.47
CA LYS A 105 -15.08 3.23 -9.49
C LYS A 105 -13.82 3.85 -10.09
N SER A 106 -13.11 4.66 -9.29
CA SER A 106 -11.80 5.18 -9.68
C SER A 106 -10.79 4.03 -9.79
N MET A 107 -10.32 3.75 -11.01
CA MET A 107 -9.30 2.73 -11.27
C MET A 107 -7.98 3.06 -10.56
N VAL A 108 -7.65 4.35 -10.42
CA VAL A 108 -6.51 4.81 -9.61
C VAL A 108 -6.65 4.34 -8.16
N MET A 109 -7.83 4.51 -7.55
CA MET A 109 -8.09 4.08 -6.18
C MET A 109 -8.04 2.54 -6.05
N VAL A 110 -8.58 1.81 -7.02
CA VAL A 110 -8.52 0.33 -7.03
C VAL A 110 -7.05 -0.13 -7.07
N ARG A 111 -6.23 0.45 -7.95
CA ARG A 111 -4.80 0.16 -8.02
C ARG A 111 -4.10 0.49 -6.70
N CYS A 112 -4.39 1.65 -6.10
CA CYS A 112 -3.84 2.03 -4.79
C CYS A 112 -4.21 1.01 -3.70
N TYR A 113 -5.44 0.51 -3.68
CA TYR A 113 -5.87 -0.53 -2.74
C TYR A 113 -5.03 -1.81 -2.89
N LEU A 114 -4.85 -2.29 -4.12
CA LEU A 114 -4.06 -3.49 -4.41
C LEU A 114 -2.57 -3.28 -4.10
N PHE A 115 -2.04 -2.07 -4.29
CA PHE A 115 -0.68 -1.72 -3.86
C PHE A 115 -0.53 -1.74 -2.33
N CYS A 116 -1.53 -1.30 -1.57
CA CYS A 116 -1.52 -1.45 -0.10
C CYS A 116 -1.45 -2.94 0.28
N LEU A 117 -2.29 -3.80 -0.30
CA LEU A 117 -2.23 -5.25 -0.06
C LEU A 117 -0.84 -5.82 -0.41
N LYS A 118 -0.28 -5.46 -1.56
CA LYS A 118 1.06 -5.92 -1.95
C LYS A 118 2.13 -5.46 -0.95
N GLY A 119 2.04 -4.21 -0.50
CA GLY A 119 2.91 -3.65 0.53
C GLY A 119 2.80 -4.41 1.85
N GLU A 120 1.57 -4.72 2.30
CA GLU A 120 1.33 -5.52 3.50
C GLU A 120 1.93 -6.93 3.37
N ALA A 121 1.77 -7.60 2.23
CA ALA A 121 2.37 -8.90 2.00
C ALA A 121 3.90 -8.87 2.09
N TYR A 122 4.53 -7.85 1.48
CA TYR A 122 5.97 -7.63 1.62
C TYR A 122 6.38 -7.44 3.09
N LEU A 123 5.64 -6.62 3.84
CA LEU A 123 5.93 -6.34 5.24
C LEU A 123 5.75 -7.58 6.12
N TYR A 124 4.70 -8.36 5.91
CA TYR A 124 4.51 -9.65 6.60
C TYR A 124 5.66 -10.60 6.33
N ALA A 125 6.12 -10.69 5.08
CA ALA A 125 7.29 -11.51 4.75
C ALA A 125 8.56 -11.04 5.48
N ARG A 126 8.79 -9.72 5.56
CA ARG A 126 9.92 -9.15 6.32
C ARG A 126 9.83 -9.38 7.84
N LEU A 127 8.62 -9.60 8.36
CA LEU A 127 8.34 -9.93 9.75
C LEU A 127 8.33 -11.44 10.02
N GLY A 128 8.54 -12.28 9.00
CA GLY A 128 8.52 -13.74 9.12
C GLY A 128 7.12 -14.36 9.12
N GLU A 129 6.08 -13.57 8.84
CA GLU A 129 4.68 -14.00 8.78
C GLU A 129 4.33 -14.47 7.36
N LEU A 130 5.00 -15.54 6.93
CA LEU A 130 5.02 -15.99 5.53
C LEU A 130 3.64 -16.44 5.05
N GLU A 131 2.86 -17.13 5.90
CA GLU A 131 1.51 -17.58 5.53
C GLU A 131 0.56 -16.40 5.24
N LYS A 132 0.69 -15.30 6.00
CA LYS A 132 -0.10 -14.09 5.76
C LYS A 132 0.33 -13.41 4.46
N ALA A 133 1.63 -13.35 4.19
CA ALA A 133 2.16 -12.80 2.95
C ALA A 133 1.67 -13.60 1.74
N THR A 134 1.81 -14.92 1.78
CA THR A 134 1.37 -15.86 0.74
C THR A 134 -0.11 -15.70 0.43
N ALA A 135 -0.98 -15.73 1.45
CA ALA A 135 -2.42 -15.61 1.24
C ALA A 135 -2.84 -14.29 0.56
N ILE A 136 -2.17 -13.18 0.89
CA ILE A 136 -2.44 -11.88 0.25
C ILE A 136 -1.97 -11.90 -1.21
N LEU A 137 -0.78 -12.41 -1.48
CA LEU A 137 -0.21 -12.45 -2.83
C LEU A 137 -1.02 -13.33 -3.77
N GLU A 138 -1.44 -14.51 -3.31
CA GLU A 138 -2.34 -15.39 -4.08
C GLU A 138 -3.63 -14.68 -4.45
N LYS A 139 -4.21 -13.89 -3.53
CA LYS A 139 -5.42 -13.13 -3.83
C LYS A 139 -5.20 -11.99 -4.81
N ILE A 140 -4.06 -11.31 -4.74
CA ILE A 140 -3.70 -10.31 -5.75
C ILE A 140 -3.58 -10.98 -7.11
N ILE A 141 -2.94 -12.14 -7.21
CA ILE A 141 -2.79 -12.89 -8.48
C ILE A 141 -4.15 -13.37 -9.02
N GLU A 142 -5.07 -13.79 -8.14
CA GLU A 142 -6.45 -14.13 -8.53
C GLU A 142 -7.17 -12.94 -9.19
N ILE A 143 -6.95 -11.73 -8.66
CA ILE A 143 -7.60 -10.50 -9.12
C ILE A 143 -6.90 -9.90 -10.35
N ASP A 144 -5.57 -9.92 -10.37
CA ASP A 144 -4.70 -9.36 -11.40
C ASP A 144 -4.05 -10.49 -12.19
N GLY A 145 -4.86 -11.17 -13.00
CA GLY A 145 -4.41 -12.33 -13.78
C GLY A 145 -3.32 -12.04 -14.81
N GLN A 146 -3.03 -10.76 -15.10
CA GLN A 146 -1.94 -10.34 -15.99
C GLN A 146 -0.67 -9.93 -15.24
N ASP A 147 -0.66 -10.01 -13.90
CA ASP A 147 0.46 -9.68 -13.03
C ASP A 147 1.01 -8.26 -13.24
N HIS A 148 0.13 -7.30 -13.53
CA HIS A 148 0.45 -5.88 -13.61
C HIS A 148 1.15 -5.39 -12.34
N LEU A 149 0.67 -5.81 -11.18
CA LEU A 149 1.27 -5.46 -9.91
C LEU A 149 2.56 -6.22 -9.63
N GLY A 150 2.94 -7.26 -10.38
CA GLY A 150 4.15 -8.05 -10.14
C GLY A 150 4.13 -8.79 -8.81
N ALA A 151 3.00 -9.42 -8.47
CA ALA A 151 2.80 -10.23 -7.27
C ALA A 151 3.42 -11.63 -7.41
N VAL A 152 3.45 -12.20 -8.63
CA VAL A 152 4.01 -13.55 -8.87
C VAL A 152 5.47 -13.64 -8.45
N ALA A 153 6.28 -12.66 -8.85
CA ALA A 153 7.70 -12.63 -8.50
C ALA A 153 7.93 -12.51 -6.98
N LEU A 154 7.09 -11.74 -6.27
CA LEU A 154 7.19 -11.59 -4.82
C LEU A 154 6.79 -12.89 -4.11
N LEU A 155 5.73 -13.57 -4.58
CA LEU A 155 5.31 -14.86 -4.03
C LEU A 155 6.42 -15.92 -4.16
N ALA A 156 7.11 -15.96 -5.29
CA ALA A 156 8.25 -16.87 -5.47
C ALA A 156 9.37 -16.64 -4.45
N VAL A 157 9.64 -15.37 -4.09
CA VAL A 157 10.62 -15.03 -3.05
C VAL A 157 10.14 -15.48 -1.67
N VAL A 158 8.86 -15.27 -1.34
CA VAL A 158 8.26 -15.68 -0.06
C VAL A 158 8.35 -17.21 0.11
N ASN A 159 7.95 -17.97 -0.90
CA ASN A 159 8.02 -19.44 -0.87
C ASN A 159 9.46 -19.95 -0.72
N GLY A 160 10.43 -19.25 -1.33
CA GLY A 160 11.86 -19.55 -1.14
C GLY A 160 12.34 -19.37 0.31
N GLN A 161 11.77 -18.42 1.06
CA GLN A 161 12.07 -18.20 2.48
C GLN A 161 11.44 -19.29 3.37
N GLU A 162 10.21 -19.72 3.08
CA GLU A 162 9.50 -20.78 3.83
C GLU A 162 10.30 -22.10 3.82
N HIS A 163 10.83 -22.48 2.65
CA HIS A 163 11.63 -23.69 2.52
C HIS A 163 12.94 -23.64 3.34
N MET A 164 13.52 -22.45 3.52
CA MET A 164 14.71 -22.28 4.36
C MET A 164 14.38 -22.37 5.85
N GLN A 165 13.23 -21.86 6.28
CA GLN A 165 12.78 -21.94 7.69
C GLN A 165 12.41 -23.37 8.10
N THR A 166 11.80 -24.14 7.20
CA THR A 166 11.35 -25.53 7.49
C THR A 166 12.51 -26.54 7.50
N SER A 167 13.68 -26.14 7.00
CA SER A 167 14.87 -27.00 6.87
C SER A 167 15.88 -26.85 8.03
N LEU A 168 15.54 -26.07 9.06
CA LEU A 168 16.30 -25.86 10.30
C LEU A 168 15.64 -26.56 11.49
#